data_AF-A0A7S0BQV4-F1
#
_entry.id   AF-A0A7S0BQV4-F1
#
_cell.length_a   1.000
_cell.length_b   1.000
_cell.length_c   1.000
_cell.angle_alpha   90.00
_cell.angle_beta   90.00
_cell.angle_gamma   90.00
#
_symmetry.space_group_name_H-M   'P 1'
#
loop_
_entity.id
_entity.type
_entity.pdbx_description
1 polymer ?
#
loop_
_entity_poly.entity_id
_entity_poly.type
_entity_poly.pdbx_seq_one_letter_code
_entity_poly.pdbx_strand_id
1 'polypeptide(L)'
;MKLADDVGAKMEDLGVRCFYDFEDTLYDFKIIKLSVSELPEDCHAFTERMKDVEVPPPRERPKRIPPCPRNLDKGLLPETQDLAFPESNNKFSVRHIPTGGETTALARLKQFVLGKTKKTPPEGGAQQDIEFGAFNAYIALGCISPRRIYENVMKDVSKASMRRYCTCFDLQLADFLTFLELKRLKHPKPLCASPAPV
;
A
#
# COMPACT_ATOMS: atom_id res chain seq x y z
N MET A 1 14.34 -2.17 -8.42
CA MET A 1 14.03 -2.32 -9.86
C MET A 1 14.82 -3.42 -10.57
N LYS A 2 16.11 -3.66 -10.28
CA LYS A 2 16.92 -4.68 -10.97
C LYS A 2 16.25 -6.04 -11.19
N LEU A 3 15.61 -6.62 -10.17
CA LEU A 3 14.91 -7.90 -10.32
C LEU A 3 13.79 -7.87 -11.38
N ALA A 4 13.01 -6.78 -11.43
CA ALA A 4 11.92 -6.64 -12.39
C ALA A 4 12.45 -6.47 -13.82
N ASP A 5 13.58 -5.78 -13.98
CA ASP A 5 14.28 -5.64 -15.27
C ASP A 5 14.86 -6.98 -15.73
N ASP A 6 15.52 -7.72 -14.83
CA ASP A 6 16.10 -9.04 -15.11
C ASP A 6 15.02 -10.05 -15.51
N VAL A 7 13.89 -10.07 -14.79
CA VAL A 7 12.72 -10.92 -15.12
C VAL A 7 12.10 -10.47 -16.45
N GLY A 8 11.92 -9.17 -16.66
CA GLY A 8 11.34 -8.62 -17.88
C GLY A 8 12.12 -9.02 -19.13
N ALA A 9 13.44 -8.82 -19.12
CA ALA A 9 14.32 -9.21 -20.22
C ALA A 9 14.22 -10.72 -20.53
N LYS A 10 14.16 -11.55 -19.48
CA LYS A 10 14.03 -13.00 -19.66
C LYS A 10 12.67 -13.43 -20.22
N MET A 11 11.60 -12.72 -19.88
CA MET A 11 10.27 -12.99 -20.43
C MET A 11 10.16 -12.54 -21.89
N GLU A 12 10.80 -11.42 -22.24
CA GLU A 12 10.89 -10.94 -23.62
C GLU A 12 11.64 -11.93 -24.53
N ASP A 13 12.77 -12.50 -24.07
CA ASP A 13 13.48 -13.58 -24.77
C ASP A 13 12.56 -14.76 -25.13
N LEU A 14 11.56 -15.02 -24.29
CA LEU A 14 10.59 -16.10 -24.44
C LEU A 14 9.33 -15.68 -25.23
N GLY A 15 9.29 -14.46 -25.75
CA GLY A 15 8.12 -13.91 -26.44
C GLY A 15 6.91 -13.67 -25.52
N VAL A 16 7.13 -13.61 -24.19
CA VAL A 16 6.09 -13.34 -23.20
C VAL A 16 6.00 -11.84 -22.95
N ARG A 17 4.81 -11.27 -23.12
CA ARG A 17 4.58 -9.84 -22.84
C ARG A 17 4.47 -9.59 -21.35
N CYS A 18 5.24 -8.64 -20.84
CA CYS A 18 5.16 -8.15 -19.47
C CYS A 18 4.38 -6.84 -19.38
N PHE A 19 3.58 -6.70 -18.34
CA PHE A 19 2.86 -5.48 -17.99
C PHE A 19 3.23 -5.11 -16.55
N TYR A 20 3.48 -3.82 -16.32
CA TYR A 20 3.84 -3.28 -15.01
C TYR A 20 2.79 -2.24 -14.61
N ASP A 21 2.19 -2.45 -13.44
CA ASP A 21 1.21 -1.54 -12.84
C ASP A 21 1.79 -0.97 -11.53
N PHE A 22 1.51 0.30 -11.27
CA PHE A 22 1.91 1.01 -10.05
C PHE A 22 0.66 1.33 -9.21
N GLU A 23 0.38 0.49 -8.21
CA GLU A 23 -0.89 0.48 -7.46
C GLU A 23 -0.73 0.52 -5.93
N ASP A 24 0.51 0.55 -5.46
CA ASP A 24 0.89 0.59 -4.05
C ASP A 24 0.75 1.98 -3.42
N THR A 25 0.46 3.00 -4.23
CA THR A 25 0.31 4.41 -3.84
C THR A 25 -1.13 4.91 -3.92
N LEU A 26 -1.43 5.95 -3.13
CA LEU A 26 -2.72 6.62 -3.13
C LEU A 26 -2.99 7.30 -4.48
N TYR A 27 -2.03 8.06 -4.98
CA TYR A 27 -2.11 8.74 -6.27
C TYR A 27 -1.44 7.93 -7.37
N ASP A 28 -2.10 7.82 -8.53
CA ASP A 28 -1.44 7.28 -9.72
C ASP A 28 -0.49 8.33 -10.30
N PHE A 29 0.77 7.93 -10.51
CA PHE A 29 1.79 8.76 -11.14
C PHE A 29 1.33 9.34 -12.51
N LYS A 30 0.51 8.58 -13.26
CA LYS A 30 -0.07 9.03 -14.54
C LYS A 30 -1.02 10.21 -14.38
N ILE A 31 -1.67 10.34 -13.23
CA ILE A 31 -2.70 11.35 -12.96
C ILE A 31 -2.08 12.61 -12.38
N ILE A 32 -1.01 12.47 -11.60
CA ILE A 32 -0.26 13.59 -11.00
C ILE A 32 0.27 14.54 -12.10
N LYS A 33 0.47 14.06 -13.34
CA LYS A 33 0.96 14.85 -14.50
C LYS A 33 2.25 15.64 -14.19
N LEU A 34 3.10 15.10 -13.33
CA LEU A 34 4.42 15.64 -13.03
C LEU A 34 5.48 14.67 -13.52
N SER A 35 6.57 15.20 -14.04
CA SER A 35 7.79 14.42 -14.20
C SER A 35 8.43 14.15 -12.83
N VAL A 36 9.23 13.08 -12.75
CA VAL A 36 9.96 12.73 -11.51
C VAL A 36 10.84 13.90 -11.03
N SER A 37 11.40 14.69 -11.95
CA SER A 37 12.20 15.88 -11.64
C SER A 37 11.40 17.02 -10.97
N GLU A 38 10.12 17.16 -11.32
CA GLU A 38 9.24 18.22 -10.82
C GLU A 38 8.60 17.87 -9.47
N LEU A 39 8.77 16.63 -8.98
CA LEU A 39 8.27 16.23 -7.68
C LEU A 39 8.89 17.10 -6.57
N PRO A 40 8.06 17.71 -5.70
CA PRO A 40 8.55 18.45 -4.54
C PRO A 40 9.39 17.57 -3.62
N GLU A 41 10.45 18.14 -3.04
CA GLU A 41 11.30 17.47 -2.04
C GLU A 41 10.91 17.79 -0.60
N ASP A 42 9.96 18.69 -0.44
CA ASP A 42 9.34 19.06 0.82
C ASP A 42 7.92 18.49 0.90
N CYS A 43 7.56 17.93 2.06
CA CYS A 43 6.28 17.28 2.28
C CYS A 43 5.11 18.28 2.20
N HIS A 44 5.28 19.50 2.71
CA HIS A 44 4.22 20.50 2.65
C HIS A 44 3.94 20.87 1.19
N ALA A 45 4.97 21.22 0.42
CA ALA A 45 4.85 21.52 -1.00
C ALA A 45 4.24 20.36 -1.81
N PHE A 46 4.58 19.10 -1.46
CA PHE A 46 3.95 17.92 -2.06
C PHE A 46 2.45 17.85 -1.75
N THR A 47 2.06 17.94 -0.48
CA THR A 47 0.64 17.86 -0.09
C THR A 47 -0.20 18.98 -0.67
N GLU A 48 0.33 20.20 -0.76
CA GLU A 48 -0.32 21.32 -1.45
C GLU A 48 -0.57 21.00 -2.92
N ARG A 49 0.43 20.41 -3.61
CA ARG A 49 0.30 20.04 -5.02
C ARG A 49 -0.75 18.96 -5.27
N MET A 50 -0.97 18.07 -4.29
CA MET A 50 -1.93 16.96 -4.38
C MET A 50 -3.37 17.37 -4.07
N LYS A 51 -3.64 18.60 -3.59
CA LYS A 51 -5.00 19.06 -3.27
C LYS A 51 -5.94 19.05 -4.49
N ASP A 52 -5.41 19.35 -5.66
CA ASP A 52 -6.17 19.40 -6.92
C ASP A 52 -6.11 18.08 -7.71
N VAL A 53 -5.47 17.05 -7.15
CA VAL A 53 -5.33 15.74 -7.79
C VAL A 53 -6.40 14.81 -7.26
N GLU A 54 -7.22 14.26 -8.16
CA GLU A 54 -8.23 13.29 -7.79
C GLU A 54 -7.59 11.94 -7.43
N VAL A 55 -8.01 11.38 -6.29
CA VAL A 55 -7.62 10.02 -5.89
C VAL A 55 -8.46 9.02 -6.69
N PRO A 56 -7.83 8.09 -7.45
CA PRO A 56 -8.58 7.10 -8.20
C PRO A 56 -9.36 6.16 -7.29
N PRO A 57 -10.53 5.66 -7.75
CA PRO A 57 -11.24 4.63 -7.01
C PRO A 57 -10.39 3.36 -6.88
N PRO A 58 -10.51 2.60 -5.78
CA PRO A 58 -9.85 1.31 -5.65
C PRO A 58 -10.38 0.31 -6.69
N ARG A 59 -9.50 -0.52 -7.25
CA ARG A 59 -9.92 -1.58 -8.18
C ARG A 59 -10.92 -2.54 -7.50
N GLU A 60 -11.91 -2.97 -8.27
CA GLU A 60 -12.87 -3.97 -7.81
C GLU A 60 -12.25 -5.36 -7.80
N ARG A 61 -12.65 -6.17 -6.81
CA ARG A 61 -12.26 -7.57 -6.76
C ARG A 61 -12.90 -8.34 -7.93
N PRO A 62 -12.14 -9.17 -8.66
CA PRO A 62 -12.72 -10.07 -9.65
C PRO A 62 -13.77 -11.01 -9.02
N LYS A 63 -14.98 -11.04 -9.61
CA LYS A 63 -16.07 -11.92 -9.13
C LYS A 63 -15.78 -13.40 -9.36
N ARG A 64 -15.00 -13.70 -10.41
CA ARG A 64 -14.58 -15.04 -10.80
C ARG A 64 -13.17 -14.98 -11.35
N ILE A 65 -12.37 -15.99 -11.03
CA ILE A 65 -11.07 -16.24 -11.64
C ILE A 65 -11.15 -17.59 -12.36
N PRO A 66 -10.46 -17.77 -13.51
CA PRO A 66 -10.35 -19.07 -14.16
C PRO A 66 -9.79 -20.13 -13.21
N PRO A 67 -10.18 -21.41 -13.37
CA PRO A 67 -9.64 -22.47 -12.55
C PRO A 67 -8.14 -22.63 -12.77
N CYS A 68 -7.43 -23.03 -11.72
CA CYS A 68 -6.01 -23.38 -11.80
C CYS A 68 -5.81 -24.55 -12.78
N PRO A 69 -4.75 -24.53 -13.63
CA PRO A 69 -4.41 -25.66 -14.49
C PRO A 69 -4.28 -26.96 -13.69
N ARG A 70 -4.87 -28.06 -14.20
CA ARG A 70 -5.02 -29.32 -13.43
C ARG A 70 -3.68 -29.94 -13.01
N ASN A 71 -2.62 -29.73 -13.79
CA ASN A 71 -1.32 -30.38 -13.60
C ASN A 71 -0.28 -29.44 -12.98
N LEU A 72 -0.70 -28.36 -12.33
CA LEU A 72 0.21 -27.44 -11.65
C LEU A 72 0.47 -27.93 -10.22
N ASP A 73 1.74 -28.16 -9.88
CA ASP A 73 2.16 -28.31 -8.48
C ASP A 73 1.99 -26.96 -7.77
N LYS A 74 1.25 -26.97 -6.66
CA LYS A 74 0.93 -25.75 -5.89
C LYS A 74 2.05 -25.40 -4.91
N GLY A 75 2.97 -26.34 -4.66
CA GLY A 75 3.93 -26.23 -3.57
C GLY A 75 3.27 -26.23 -2.19
N LEU A 76 4.10 -26.17 -1.15
CA LEU A 76 3.70 -26.00 0.23
C LEU A 76 4.02 -24.57 0.68
N LEU A 77 3.22 -24.03 1.60
CA LEU A 77 3.60 -22.81 2.30
C LEU A 77 4.76 -23.15 3.25
N PRO A 78 5.87 -22.39 3.22
CA PRO A 78 7.00 -22.65 4.09
C PRO A 78 6.62 -22.39 5.55
N GLU A 79 7.18 -23.20 6.45
CA GLU A 79 7.15 -22.93 7.88
C GLU A 79 8.27 -21.95 8.27
N THR A 80 8.17 -21.33 9.44
CA THR A 80 9.21 -20.42 9.95
C THR A 80 10.58 -21.10 10.04
N GLN A 81 10.60 -22.40 10.34
CA GLN A 81 11.82 -23.21 10.44
C GLN A 81 12.51 -23.38 9.08
N ASP A 82 11.75 -23.40 7.98
CA ASP A 82 12.28 -23.54 6.62
C ASP A 82 13.01 -22.27 6.16
N LEU A 83 12.68 -21.12 6.74
CA LEU A 83 13.14 -19.81 6.29
C LEU A 83 14.44 -19.33 6.96
N ALA A 84 15.15 -20.21 7.68
CA ALA A 84 16.40 -19.92 8.38
C ALA A 84 16.35 -18.66 9.27
N PHE A 85 15.16 -18.27 9.74
CA PHE A 85 15.03 -17.21 10.72
C PHE A 85 15.52 -17.74 12.07
N PRO A 86 16.34 -16.98 12.82
CA PRO A 86 16.63 -17.33 14.20
C PRO A 86 15.31 -17.40 14.95
N GLU A 87 15.10 -18.46 15.75
CA GLU A 87 13.88 -18.60 16.56
C GLU A 87 13.59 -17.28 17.25
N SER A 88 12.43 -16.69 16.94
CA SER A 88 12.02 -15.46 17.57
C SER A 88 11.86 -15.76 19.05
N ASN A 89 12.85 -15.37 19.85
CA ASN A 89 12.69 -15.24 21.29
C ASN A 89 11.52 -14.27 21.47
N ASN A 90 10.31 -14.80 21.72
CA ASN A 90 9.06 -14.08 21.96
C ASN A 90 9.11 -13.31 23.30
N LYS A 91 10.27 -12.73 23.63
CA LYS A 91 10.52 -11.86 24.78
C LYS A 91 9.93 -10.46 24.57
N PHE A 92 9.59 -10.09 23.33
CA PHE A 92 8.70 -8.98 23.10
C PHE A 92 7.26 -9.44 23.26
N SER A 93 6.69 -9.19 24.44
CA SER A 93 5.24 -9.05 24.65
C SER A 93 4.74 -7.86 23.82
N VAL A 94 4.82 -7.94 22.48
CA VAL A 94 4.18 -6.97 21.62
C VAL A 94 2.70 -7.36 21.64
N ARG A 95 1.95 -6.81 22.59
CA ARG A 95 0.50 -7.05 22.74
C ARG A 95 -0.34 -6.69 21.49
N HIS A 96 0.29 -6.32 20.38
CA HIS A 96 -0.33 -5.68 19.22
C HIS A 96 0.33 -6.02 17.87
N ILE A 97 0.99 -7.19 17.68
CA ILE A 97 1.31 -7.60 16.30
C ILE A 97 0.00 -8.04 15.63
N PRO A 98 -0.46 -7.34 14.59
CA PRO A 98 -1.71 -7.67 13.95
C PRO A 98 -1.58 -8.99 13.18
N THR A 99 -2.59 -9.86 13.29
CA THR A 99 -2.69 -11.05 12.42
C THR A 99 -2.65 -10.61 10.96
N GLY A 100 -1.80 -11.23 10.15
CA GLY A 100 -1.63 -10.87 8.74
C GLY A 100 -2.86 -11.12 7.86
N GLY A 101 -2.75 -10.72 6.60
CA GLY A 101 -3.70 -11.04 5.53
C GLY A 101 -4.79 -9.99 5.27
N GLU A 102 -5.30 -10.00 4.04
CA GLU A 102 -6.33 -9.10 3.53
C GLU A 102 -7.62 -9.15 4.37
N THR A 103 -8.10 -10.36 4.70
CA THR A 103 -9.32 -10.56 5.50
C THR A 103 -9.26 -9.80 6.83
N THR A 104 -8.13 -9.89 7.53
CA THR A 104 -7.93 -9.20 8.81
C THR A 104 -7.84 -7.69 8.61
N ALA A 105 -7.12 -7.24 7.57
CA ALA A 105 -6.98 -5.83 7.25
C ALA A 105 -8.34 -5.16 6.95
N LEU A 106 -9.20 -5.80 6.15
CA LEU A 106 -10.53 -5.31 5.81
C LEU A 106 -11.47 -5.28 7.02
N ALA A 107 -11.44 -6.32 7.86
CA ALA A 107 -12.21 -6.33 9.10
C ALA A 107 -11.79 -5.18 10.04
N ARG A 108 -10.48 -4.91 10.12
CA ARG A 108 -9.94 -3.79 10.89
C ARG A 108 -10.35 -2.44 10.30
N LEU A 109 -10.31 -2.27 8.97
CA LEU A 109 -10.79 -1.05 8.30
C LEU A 109 -12.26 -0.78 8.63
N LYS A 110 -13.10 -1.81 8.60
CA LYS A 110 -14.52 -1.69 8.98
C LYS A 110 -14.69 -1.25 10.43
N GLN A 111 -13.93 -1.82 11.37
CA GLN A 111 -13.96 -1.39 12.77
C GLN A 111 -13.47 0.05 12.94
N PHE A 112 -12.44 0.43 12.21
CA PHE A 112 -11.84 1.77 12.23
C PHE A 112 -12.83 2.85 11.80
N VAL A 113 -13.49 2.63 10.67
CA VAL A 113 -14.52 3.52 10.13
C VAL A 113 -15.69 3.67 11.11
N LEU A 114 -16.15 2.56 11.69
CA LEU A 114 -17.22 2.56 12.70
C LEU A 114 -16.83 3.22 14.03
N GLY A 115 -15.57 3.66 14.20
CA GLY A 115 -15.08 4.21 15.48
C GLY A 115 -15.01 3.15 16.59
N LYS A 116 -14.95 1.87 16.23
CA LYS A 116 -14.85 0.75 17.17
C LYS A 116 -13.42 0.33 17.48
N THR A 117 -12.44 0.95 16.83
CA THR A 117 -11.01 0.81 17.19
C THR A 117 -10.76 1.55 18.49
N LYS A 118 -10.93 0.87 19.62
CA LYS A 118 -10.53 1.39 20.93
C LYS A 118 -9.01 1.27 21.07
N LYS A 119 -8.36 2.29 21.62
CA LYS A 119 -7.20 2.07 22.50
C LYS A 119 -7.68 2.10 23.93
N THR A 120 -7.23 1.14 24.72
CA THR A 120 -7.05 1.34 26.16
C THR A 120 -5.78 2.18 26.29
N PRO A 121 -5.84 3.45 26.72
CA PRO A 121 -4.62 4.18 26.99
C PRO A 121 -3.87 3.49 28.13
N PRO A 122 -2.53 3.31 28.05
CA PRO A 122 -1.75 3.19 29.28
C PRO A 122 -2.00 4.48 30.08
N GLU A 123 -2.32 4.31 31.35
CA GLU A 123 -2.81 5.35 32.27
C GLU A 123 -2.10 6.72 32.09
N GLY A 124 -2.89 7.78 31.89
CA GLY A 124 -2.45 9.15 32.16
C GLY A 124 -2.02 10.05 30.99
N GLY A 125 -2.31 9.70 29.72
CA GLY A 125 -2.00 10.57 28.57
C GLY A 125 -3.25 10.97 27.78
N ALA A 126 -3.40 12.27 27.52
CA ALA A 126 -4.53 12.85 26.78
C ALA A 126 -4.78 12.18 25.40
N GLN A 127 -6.09 12.03 25.10
CA GLN A 127 -6.71 11.93 23.77
C GLN A 127 -6.16 10.82 22.83
N GLN A 128 -6.64 9.58 23.00
CA GLN A 128 -6.32 8.44 22.13
C GLN A 128 -7.55 7.92 21.37
N ASP A 129 -8.11 8.76 20.52
CA ASP A 129 -8.42 8.25 19.18
C ASP A 129 -7.11 8.37 18.40
N ILE A 130 -6.91 7.48 17.42
CA ILE A 130 -5.81 7.51 16.45
C ILE A 130 -4.61 6.62 16.86
N GLU A 131 -4.81 5.31 16.80
CA GLU A 131 -3.74 4.45 16.27
C GLU A 131 -3.82 4.45 14.74
N PHE A 132 -3.53 5.60 14.13
CA PHE A 132 -3.06 5.61 12.74
C PHE A 132 -1.65 5.04 12.75
N GLY A 133 -1.51 3.80 12.27
CA GLY A 133 -0.22 3.10 12.29
C GLY A 133 -0.37 1.59 12.17
N ALA A 134 -1.53 1.05 12.54
CA ALA A 134 -1.75 -0.40 12.42
C ALA A 134 -2.14 -0.86 11.01
N PHE A 135 -2.34 0.05 10.06
CA PHE A 135 -2.48 -0.32 8.65
C PHE A 135 -1.15 -0.42 7.92
N ASN A 136 -0.07 0.17 8.44
CA ASN A 136 1.22 0.25 7.74
C ASN A 136 1.77 -1.14 7.39
N ALA A 137 1.69 -2.10 8.31
CA ALA A 137 2.09 -3.48 8.05
C ALA A 137 1.25 -4.14 6.94
N TYR A 138 -0.06 -3.86 6.90
CA TYR A 138 -0.94 -4.39 5.86
C TYR A 138 -0.72 -3.72 4.51
N ILE A 139 -0.47 -2.41 4.48
CA ILE A 139 -0.14 -1.66 3.25
C ILE A 139 1.20 -2.15 2.70
N ALA A 140 2.22 -2.26 3.56
CA ALA A 140 3.56 -2.71 3.17
C ALA A 140 3.57 -4.12 2.55
N LEU A 141 2.68 -5.00 3.00
CA LEU A 141 2.51 -6.36 2.45
C LEU A 141 1.44 -6.44 1.34
N GLY A 142 0.86 -5.31 0.91
CA GLY A 142 -0.20 -5.29 -0.10
C GLY A 142 -1.51 -5.97 0.32
N CYS A 143 -1.70 -6.24 1.61
CA CYS A 143 -2.93 -6.82 2.16
C CYS A 143 -4.13 -5.87 2.08
N ILE A 144 -3.88 -4.55 1.98
CA ILE A 144 -4.93 -3.56 1.79
C ILE A 144 -4.36 -2.38 0.99
N SER A 145 -5.13 -1.86 0.03
CA SER A 145 -4.67 -0.74 -0.78
C SER A 145 -4.89 0.61 -0.08
N PRO A 146 -4.00 1.60 -0.28
CA PRO A 146 -4.19 2.96 0.26
C PRO A 146 -5.48 3.59 -0.28
N ARG A 147 -5.81 3.35 -1.56
CA ARG A 147 -7.05 3.83 -2.19
C ARG A 147 -8.31 3.26 -1.53
N ARG A 148 -8.28 2.00 -1.08
CA ARG A 148 -9.41 1.38 -0.35
C ARG A 148 -9.59 2.03 1.02
N ILE A 149 -8.51 2.27 1.76
CA ILE A 149 -8.55 2.96 3.05
C ILE A 149 -9.12 4.37 2.87
N TYR A 150 -8.56 5.11 1.92
CA TYR A 150 -8.99 6.48 1.59
C TYR A 150 -10.48 6.53 1.25
N GLU A 151 -10.96 5.69 0.32
CA GLU A 151 -12.37 5.62 -0.07
C GLU A 151 -13.30 5.43 1.14
N ASN A 152 -13.03 4.41 1.97
CA ASN A 152 -13.90 4.06 3.09
C ASN A 152 -13.90 5.17 4.16
N VAL A 153 -12.73 5.74 4.47
CA VAL A 153 -12.63 6.82 5.44
C VAL A 153 -13.28 8.10 4.93
N MET A 154 -13.03 8.47 3.68
CA MET A 154 -13.59 9.69 3.09
C MET A 154 -15.11 9.60 2.89
N LYS A 155 -15.65 8.39 2.77
CA LYS A 155 -17.09 8.15 2.67
C LYS A 155 -17.79 8.17 4.03
N ASP A 156 -17.26 7.42 5.00
CA ASP A 156 -18.03 7.03 6.18
C ASP A 156 -17.56 7.73 7.47
N VAL A 157 -16.42 8.42 7.48
CA VAL A 157 -15.92 9.18 8.64
C VAL A 157 -16.24 10.67 8.48
N SER A 158 -16.76 11.30 9.54
CA SER A 158 -17.12 12.73 9.55
C SER A 158 -15.98 13.64 9.06
N LYS A 159 -16.32 14.66 8.27
CA LYS A 159 -15.37 15.66 7.75
C LYS A 159 -14.62 16.43 8.83
N ALA A 160 -15.25 16.64 9.99
CA ALA A 160 -14.63 17.31 11.14
C ALA A 160 -13.79 16.37 12.01
N SER A 161 -13.75 15.06 11.69
CA SER A 161 -13.02 14.09 12.50
C SER A 161 -11.52 14.18 12.25
N MET A 162 -10.75 14.30 13.35
CA MET A 162 -9.29 14.21 13.30
C MET A 162 -8.82 12.89 12.67
N ARG A 163 -9.55 11.78 12.89
CA ARG A 163 -9.25 10.48 12.26
C ARG A 163 -9.22 10.57 10.74
N ARG A 164 -10.18 11.26 10.14
CA ARG A 164 -10.25 11.46 8.68
C ARG A 164 -9.06 12.27 8.19
N TYR A 165 -8.74 13.37 8.89
CA TYR A 165 -7.60 14.23 8.54
C TYR A 165 -6.27 13.47 8.62
N CYS A 166 -5.99 12.83 9.77
CA CYS A 166 -4.77 12.03 9.94
C CYS A 166 -4.65 10.91 8.91
N THR A 167 -5.76 10.24 8.56
CA THR A 167 -5.76 9.24 7.48
C THR A 167 -5.24 9.82 6.18
N CYS A 168 -5.80 10.97 5.78
CA CYS A 168 -5.45 11.61 4.53
C CYS A 168 -3.97 11.95 4.54
N PHE A 169 -3.51 12.59 5.60
CA PHE A 169 -2.13 13.01 5.75
C PHE A 169 -1.16 11.82 5.73
N ASP A 170 -1.43 10.75 6.48
CA ASP A 170 -0.52 9.61 6.57
C ASP A 170 -0.39 8.86 5.23
N LEU A 171 -1.49 8.73 4.48
CA LEU A 171 -1.44 8.15 3.14
C LEU A 171 -0.69 9.05 2.15
N GLN A 172 -0.89 10.38 2.23
CA GLN A 172 -0.14 11.34 1.42
C GLN A 172 1.36 11.35 1.77
N LEU A 173 1.70 11.22 3.04
CA LEU A 173 3.08 11.13 3.51
C LEU A 173 3.75 9.85 3.01
N ALA A 174 3.05 8.72 3.03
CA ALA A 174 3.56 7.46 2.45
C ALA A 174 3.88 7.62 0.97
N ASP A 175 2.98 8.21 0.18
CA ASP A 175 3.21 8.52 -1.23
C ASP A 175 4.39 9.48 -1.44
N PHE A 176 4.47 10.55 -0.65
CA PHE A 176 5.59 11.50 -0.72
C PHE A 176 6.93 10.80 -0.54
N LEU A 177 7.06 9.92 0.46
CA LEU A 177 8.30 9.19 0.73
C LEU A 177 8.65 8.25 -0.43
N THR A 178 7.67 7.51 -0.97
CA THR A 178 7.85 6.65 -2.14
C THR A 178 8.31 7.44 -3.35
N PHE A 179 7.67 8.57 -3.64
CA PHE A 179 8.01 9.41 -4.79
C PHE A 179 9.36 10.13 -4.63
N LEU A 180 9.72 10.53 -3.41
CA LEU A 180 11.04 11.09 -3.11
C LEU A 180 12.15 10.06 -3.34
N GLU A 181 11.93 8.80 -2.96
CA GLU A 181 12.86 7.71 -3.24
C GLU A 181 13.01 7.48 -4.75
N LEU A 182 11.89 7.44 -5.50
CA LEU A 182 11.92 7.34 -6.96
C LEU A 182 12.72 8.48 -7.61
N LYS A 183 12.56 9.71 -7.10
CA LYS A 183 13.34 10.88 -7.56
C LYS A 183 14.83 10.70 -7.30
N ARG A 184 15.21 10.24 -6.10
CA ARG A 184 16.62 10.05 -5.69
C ARG A 184 17.31 8.93 -6.44
N LEU A 185 16.59 7.88 -6.81
CA LEU A 185 17.13 6.75 -7.56
C LEU A 185 17.46 7.09 -9.03
N LYS A 186 17.16 8.32 -9.51
CA LYS A 186 17.49 8.83 -10.86
C LYS A 186 17.10 7.88 -12.01
N HIS A 187 16.03 7.09 -11.86
CA HIS A 187 15.60 6.17 -12.91
C HIS A 187 14.73 6.89 -13.94
N PRO A 188 15.11 6.93 -15.24
CA PRO A 188 14.44 7.70 -16.27
C PRO A 188 13.31 6.94 -17.01
N LYS A 189 13.02 5.68 -16.66
CA LYS A 189 11.94 4.93 -17.33
C LYS A 189 10.59 5.31 -16.75
N PRO A 190 9.56 5.55 -17.58
CA PRO A 190 8.22 5.79 -17.09
C PRO A 190 7.74 4.56 -16.31
N LEU A 191 7.25 4.78 -15.08
CA LEU A 191 6.74 3.76 -14.16
C LEU A 191 5.56 2.95 -14.74
N CYS A 192 5.07 3.34 -15.91
CA CYS A 192 4.10 2.63 -16.72
C CYS A 192 4.40 2.86 -18.20
N ALA A 193 5.34 2.11 -18.77
CA ALA A 193 5.32 1.87 -20.20
C ALA A 193 4.40 0.67 -20.46
N SER A 194 3.16 0.94 -20.91
CA SER A 194 2.50 -0.07 -21.74
C SER A 194 3.32 -0.16 -23.04
N PRO A 195 3.72 -1.34 -23.51
CA PRO A 195 4.18 -1.45 -24.88
C PRO A 195 3.09 -0.91 -25.80
N ALA A 196 3.48 -0.17 -26.85
CA ALA A 196 2.55 0.35 -27.84
C ALA A 196 1.70 -0.81 -28.40
N PRO A 197 0.39 -0.62 -28.62
CA PRO A 197 -0.38 -1.62 -29.33
C PRO A 197 0.22 -1.80 -30.74
N VAL A 198 0.48 -3.05 -31.12
CA VAL A 198 0.83 -3.46 -32.49
C VAL A 198 -0.40 -3.29 -33.37
#